data_AF-S8D7D0-F1
#
_entry.id   AF-S8D7D0-F1
#
_cell.length_a   1.000
_cell.length_b   1.000
_cell.length_c   1.000
_cell.angle_alpha   90.00
_cell.angle_beta   90.00
_cell.angle_gamma   90.00
#
_symmetry.space_group_name_H-M   'P 1'
#
loop_
_entity.id
_entity.type
_entity.pdbx_description
1 polymer ?
#
loop_
_entity_poly.entity_id
_entity_poly.type
_entity_poly.pdbx_seq_one_letter_code
_entity_poly.pdbx_strand_id
1 'polypeptide(L)'
;RQQLKIKWMTDGDENTRHFHSIYKRQKTQNAIHGVMVGEVWTTNANAIKSATKQFSSNLFQESNQTRPRLNLTGMPQLTTEMSATLDAPIIEEEVKVAVWKGGSNKSPGPDGFTYEFLQKFWDTLKVELVAAVKFFEATGHLPRGCNPCFITLIKKVRNPSGFQDYRPISLLGIIYKII
;
A
#
# COMPACT_ATOMS: atom_id res chain seq x y z
N ARG A 1 2.46 16.07 -14.13
CA ARG A 1 2.26 15.05 -13.06
C ARG A 1 1.27 15.62 -12.05
N GLN A 2 0.04 15.10 -11.98
CA GLN A 2 -1.02 15.64 -11.13
C GLN A 2 -0.67 15.48 -9.64
N GLN A 3 -0.63 16.59 -8.89
CA GLN A 3 -0.22 16.60 -7.47
C GLN A 3 -1.40 16.55 -6.48
N LEU A 4 -2.62 16.82 -6.96
CA LEU A 4 -3.85 16.79 -6.19
C LEU A 4 -4.84 15.81 -6.83
N LYS A 5 -5.24 14.78 -6.09
CA LYS A 5 -6.21 13.75 -6.51
C LYS A 5 -7.68 14.20 -6.42
N ILE A 6 -7.96 15.46 -6.76
CA ILE A 6 -9.31 16.04 -6.73
C ILE A 6 -10.04 15.64 -8.02
N LYS A 7 -11.32 15.26 -7.92
CA LYS A 7 -12.14 14.81 -9.06
C LYS A 7 -12.37 16.01 -10.01
N TRP A 8 -11.88 15.90 -11.23
CA TRP A 8 -11.77 16.97 -12.24
C TRP A 8 -13.10 17.48 -12.81
N MET A 9 -14.22 16.87 -12.43
CA MET A 9 -15.43 16.85 -13.26
C MET A 9 -16.25 18.14 -13.27
N THR A 10 -15.87 19.18 -12.52
CA THR A 10 -16.64 20.44 -12.45
C THR A 10 -15.97 21.65 -13.10
N ASP A 11 -14.63 21.79 -13.12
CA ASP A 11 -14.02 23.13 -13.30
C ASP A 11 -12.86 23.25 -14.33
N GLY A 12 -12.61 22.24 -15.16
CA GLY A 12 -11.66 22.35 -16.29
C GLY A 12 -10.17 22.30 -15.93
N ASP A 13 -9.34 22.20 -16.98
CA ASP A 13 -7.89 21.94 -16.96
C ASP A 13 -7.05 23.22 -16.75
N GLU A 14 -7.35 23.98 -15.70
CA GLU A 14 -6.54 25.15 -15.37
C GLU A 14 -5.81 24.99 -14.04
N ASN A 15 -4.49 25.21 -14.10
CA ASN A 15 -3.60 25.24 -12.94
C ASN A 15 -3.81 26.52 -12.12
N THR A 16 -5.04 26.71 -11.62
CA THR A 16 -5.49 27.95 -11.00
C THR A 16 -4.82 28.19 -9.64
N ARG A 17 -4.78 29.46 -9.22
CA ARG A 17 -4.32 29.87 -7.88
C ARG A 17 -5.05 29.11 -6.77
N HIS A 18 -6.31 28.74 -6.99
CA HIS A 18 -7.12 27.92 -6.09
C HIS A 18 -6.49 26.55 -5.83
N PHE A 19 -6.18 25.77 -6.87
CA PHE A 19 -5.53 24.47 -6.71
C PHE A 19 -4.15 24.57 -6.07
N HIS A 20 -3.36 25.57 -6.44
CA HIS A 20 -2.06 25.84 -5.79
C HIS A 20 -2.20 26.12 -4.29
N SER A 21 -3.22 26.88 -3.89
CA SER A 21 -3.48 27.18 -2.48
C SER A 21 -3.84 25.93 -1.67
N ILE A 22 -4.67 25.05 -2.24
CA ILE A 22 -5.06 23.77 -1.62
C ILE A 22 -3.85 22.87 -1.49
N TYR A 23 -3.04 22.76 -2.54
CA TYR A 23 -1.82 21.96 -2.54
C TYR A 23 -0.84 22.46 -1.49
N LYS A 24 -0.56 23.77 -1.44
CA LYS A 24 0.33 24.36 -0.43
C LYS A 24 -0.20 24.08 0.98
N ARG A 25 -1.51 24.25 1.21
CA ARG A 25 -2.13 23.94 2.50
C ARG A 25 -1.94 22.48 2.89
N GLN A 26 -2.23 21.52 2.01
CA GLN A 26 -2.04 20.09 2.29
C GLN A 26 -0.57 19.75 2.53
N LYS A 27 0.34 20.30 1.72
CA LYS A 27 1.79 20.09 1.88
C LYS A 27 2.26 20.58 3.25
N THR A 28 1.84 21.77 3.67
CA THR A 28 2.19 22.33 4.99
C THR A 28 1.54 21.55 6.13
N GLN A 29 0.28 21.11 5.96
CA GLN A 29 -0.44 20.32 6.97
C GLN A 29 0.15 18.92 7.15
N ASN A 30 0.60 18.27 6.07
CA ASN A 30 1.15 16.92 6.11
C ASN A 30 2.66 16.89 6.40
N ALA A 31 3.34 18.03 6.29
CA ALA A 31 4.75 18.14 6.64
C ALA A 31 4.99 17.82 8.14
N ILE A 32 6.08 17.08 8.37
CA ILE A 32 6.63 16.83 9.69
C ILE A 32 7.67 17.92 9.93
N HIS A 33 7.28 18.95 10.68
CA HIS A 33 8.16 20.10 10.98
C HIS A 33 9.13 19.80 12.12
N GLY A 34 8.76 18.86 12.99
CA GLY A 34 9.58 18.34 14.08
C GLY A 34 8.89 17.16 14.74
N VAL A 35 9.65 16.39 15.50
CA VAL A 35 9.17 15.23 16.25
C VAL A 35 10.02 15.03 17.49
N MET A 36 9.42 14.52 18.56
CA MET A 36 10.13 14.01 19.73
C MET A 36 10.82 12.69 19.37
N VAL A 37 12.14 12.64 19.60
CA VAL A 37 12.95 11.42 19.51
C VAL A 37 13.54 11.17 20.89
N GLY A 38 13.00 10.17 21.60
CA GLY A 38 13.23 10.03 23.04
C GLY A 38 12.64 11.24 23.77
N GLU A 39 13.49 11.96 24.51
CA GLU A 39 13.10 13.17 25.27
C GLU A 39 13.52 14.48 24.57
N VAL A 40 14.02 14.42 23.34
CA VAL A 40 14.52 15.59 22.61
C VAL A 40 13.62 15.93 21.42
N TRP A 41 13.18 17.19 21.36
CA TRP A 41 12.50 17.72 20.17
C TRP A 41 13.52 17.97 19.06
N THR A 42 13.33 17.34 17.89
CA THR A 42 14.21 17.55 16.74
C THR A 42 13.46 18.06 15.52
N THR A 43 14.07 19.03 14.84
CA THR A 43 13.64 19.54 13.53
C THR A 43 14.64 19.15 12.42
N ASN A 44 15.73 18.46 12.77
CA ASN A 44 16.75 18.03 11.83
C ASN A 44 16.21 16.91 10.93
N ALA A 45 16.18 17.15 9.62
CA ALA A 45 15.60 16.22 8.66
C ALA A 45 16.27 14.84 8.65
N ASN A 46 17.59 14.75 8.87
CA ASN A 46 18.30 13.47 8.89
C ASN A 46 18.02 12.68 10.17
N ALA A 47 17.93 13.37 11.31
CA ALA A 47 17.52 12.77 12.58
C ALA A 47 16.09 12.22 12.49
N ILE A 48 15.16 13.01 11.92
CA ILE A 48 13.76 12.59 11.72
C ILE A 48 13.68 11.36 10.80
N LYS A 49 14.40 11.36 9.67
CA LYS A 49 14.44 10.20 8.75
C LYS A 49 14.97 8.94 9.44
N SER A 50 16.05 9.07 10.20
CA SER A 50 16.67 7.94 10.91
C SER A 50 15.73 7.38 11.98
N ALA A 51 15.11 8.26 12.78
CA ALA A 51 14.14 7.87 13.79
C ALA A 51 12.87 7.26 13.17
N THR A 52 12.41 7.77 12.01
CA THR A 52 11.28 7.19 11.27
C THR A 52 11.59 5.76 10.81
N LYS A 53 12.80 5.54 10.28
CA LYS A 53 13.27 4.21 9.87
C LYS A 53 13.27 3.27 11.06
N GLN A 54 13.89 3.66 12.17
CA GLN A 54 13.94 2.85 13.39
C GLN A 54 12.55 2.52 13.94
N PHE A 55 11.69 3.53 14.06
CA PHE A 55 10.31 3.36 14.51
C PHE A 55 9.55 2.34 13.64
N SER A 56 9.65 2.50 12.31
CA SER A 56 8.97 1.60 11.37
C SER A 56 9.57 0.20 11.39
N SER A 57 10.90 0.06 11.45
CA SER A 57 11.57 -1.23 11.60
C SER A 57 11.10 -1.98 12.83
N ASN A 58 11.04 -1.31 13.98
CA ASN A 58 10.56 -1.92 15.23
C ASN A 58 9.07 -2.32 15.13
N LEU A 59 8.26 -1.49 14.47
CA LEU A 59 6.83 -1.75 14.33
C LEU A 59 6.52 -2.97 13.44
N PHE A 60 7.29 -3.14 12.35
CA PHE A 60 7.09 -4.21 11.37
C PHE A 60 8.00 -5.42 11.61
N GLN A 61 8.74 -5.45 12.71
CA GLN A 61 9.57 -6.57 13.09
C GLN A 61 8.71 -7.69 13.68
N GLU A 62 8.84 -8.90 13.15
CA GLU A 62 8.27 -10.09 13.77
C GLU A 62 9.06 -10.40 15.06
N SER A 63 8.37 -10.36 16.20
CA SER A 63 8.94 -10.66 17.51
C SER A 63 8.65 -12.09 17.96
N ASN A 64 7.66 -12.76 17.37
CA ASN A 64 7.32 -14.13 17.74
C ASN A 64 8.22 -15.12 17.02
N GLN A 65 9.08 -15.78 17.79
CA GLN A 65 9.92 -16.87 17.29
C GLN A 65 9.11 -18.15 17.04
N THR A 66 8.01 -18.33 17.78
CA THR A 66 7.14 -19.51 17.69
C THR A 66 5.78 -19.10 17.13
N ARG A 67 5.42 -19.64 15.96
CA ARG A 67 4.09 -19.47 15.40
C ARG A 67 3.09 -20.33 16.21
N PRO A 68 2.03 -19.75 16.78
CA PRO A 68 1.05 -20.52 17.54
C PRO A 68 0.39 -21.58 16.65
N ARG A 69 0.20 -22.78 17.20
CA ARG A 69 -0.60 -23.82 16.54
C ARG A 69 -2.07 -23.57 16.89
N LEU A 70 -2.90 -23.37 15.87
CA LEU A 70 -4.34 -23.26 16.05
C LEU A 70 -4.90 -24.67 16.25
N ASN A 71 -5.62 -24.89 17.35
CA ASN A 71 -6.43 -26.08 17.51
C ASN A 71 -7.79 -25.84 16.83
N LEU A 72 -8.02 -26.52 15.70
CA LEU A 72 -9.22 -26.36 14.89
C LEU A 72 -10.31 -27.41 15.19
N THR A 73 -10.14 -28.23 16.23
CA THR A 73 -11.12 -29.25 16.59
C THR A 73 -12.48 -28.64 16.92
N GLY A 74 -13.55 -29.12 16.26
CA GLY A 74 -14.92 -28.66 16.49
C GLY A 74 -15.29 -27.33 15.81
N MET A 75 -14.38 -26.74 15.01
CA MET A 75 -14.73 -25.59 14.18
C MET A 75 -15.55 -26.02 12.96
N PRO A 76 -16.46 -25.16 12.46
CA PRO A 76 -17.15 -25.40 11.20
C PRO A 76 -16.15 -25.68 10.07
N GLN A 77 -16.37 -26.77 9.34
CA GLN A 77 -15.55 -27.13 8.20
C GLN A 77 -16.31 -26.82 6.90
N LEU A 78 -15.55 -26.46 5.87
CA LEU A 78 -16.07 -26.33 4.52
C LEU A 78 -16.54 -27.70 4.03
N THR A 79 -17.54 -27.71 3.16
CA THR A 79 -17.88 -28.92 2.42
C THR A 79 -16.74 -29.28 1.47
N THR A 80 -16.65 -30.55 1.08
CA THR A 80 -15.65 -31.01 0.10
C THR A 80 -15.71 -30.21 -1.19
N GLU A 81 -16.91 -29.83 -1.64
CA GLU A 81 -17.13 -29.02 -2.84
C GLU A 81 -16.58 -27.60 -2.69
N MET A 82 -16.81 -26.95 -1.55
CA MET A 82 -16.26 -25.62 -1.26
C MET A 82 -14.74 -25.66 -1.17
N SER A 83 -14.17 -26.68 -0.52
CA SER A 83 -12.71 -26.87 -0.45
C SER A 83 -12.13 -27.03 -1.85
N ALA A 84 -12.68 -27.94 -2.65
CA ALA A 84 -12.22 -28.17 -4.02
C ALA A 84 -12.29 -26.92 -4.90
N THR A 85 -13.28 -26.05 -4.66
CA THR A 85 -13.41 -24.77 -5.37
C THR A 85 -12.33 -23.78 -4.95
N LEU A 86 -11.97 -23.71 -3.66
CA LEU A 86 -10.92 -22.82 -3.14
C LEU A 86 -9.51 -23.29 -3.51
N ASP A 87 -9.31 -24.60 -3.67
CA ASP A 87 -8.05 -25.21 -4.07
C ASP A 87 -7.87 -25.27 -5.60
N ALA A 88 -8.85 -24.79 -6.37
CA ALA A 88 -8.77 -24.74 -7.82
C ALA A 88 -7.68 -23.75 -8.27
N PRO A 89 -6.96 -24.03 -9.37
CA PRO A 89 -5.92 -23.13 -9.85
C PRO A 89 -6.45 -21.76 -10.24
N ILE A 90 -5.69 -20.70 -9.92
CA ILE A 90 -6.06 -19.33 -10.26
C ILE A 90 -6.06 -19.14 -11.79
N ILE A 91 -7.17 -18.64 -12.32
CA ILE A 91 -7.35 -18.38 -13.77
C ILE A 91 -7.20 -16.91 -14.15
N GLU A 92 -6.99 -16.63 -15.45
CA GLU A 92 -6.80 -15.25 -15.95
C GLU A 92 -7.99 -14.35 -15.60
N GLU A 93 -9.21 -14.88 -15.69
CA GLU A 93 -10.44 -14.17 -15.39
C GLU A 93 -10.48 -13.67 -13.94
N GLU A 94 -9.97 -14.45 -12.98
CA GLU A 94 -9.92 -14.05 -11.58
C GLU A 94 -8.92 -12.92 -11.36
N VAL A 95 -7.75 -13.01 -11.99
CA VAL A 95 -6.74 -11.93 -11.98
C VAL A 95 -7.34 -10.65 -12.59
N LYS A 96 -8.07 -10.78 -13.70
CA LYS A 96 -8.76 -9.66 -14.33
C LYS A 96 -9.80 -9.05 -13.39
N VAL A 97 -10.62 -9.87 -12.75
CA VAL A 97 -11.61 -9.39 -11.77
C VAL A 97 -10.93 -8.67 -10.61
N ALA A 98 -9.80 -9.17 -10.10
CA ALA A 98 -9.03 -8.50 -9.06
C ALA A 98 -8.52 -7.11 -9.50
N VAL A 99 -8.00 -7.00 -10.73
CA VAL A 99 -7.56 -5.72 -11.32
C VAL A 99 -8.72 -4.73 -11.48
N TRP A 100 -9.91 -5.18 -11.88
CA TRP A 100 -11.09 -4.31 -12.05
C TRP A 100 -11.76 -3.94 -10.72
N LYS A 101 -11.71 -4.82 -9.72
CA LYS A 101 -12.11 -4.48 -8.33
C LYS A 101 -11.13 -3.50 -7.67
N GLY A 102 -9.90 -3.44 -8.18
CA GLY A 102 -8.90 -2.44 -7.82
C GLY A 102 -9.41 -1.03 -8.08
N GLY A 103 -9.80 -0.34 -7.00
CA GLY A 103 -10.42 0.98 -7.12
C GLY A 103 -9.54 2.00 -7.83
N SER A 104 -10.19 2.93 -8.54
CA SER A 104 -9.51 4.07 -9.17
C SER A 104 -8.96 5.06 -8.13
N ASN A 105 -7.93 5.80 -8.51
CA ASN A 105 -7.28 6.92 -7.83
C ASN A 105 -6.50 6.49 -6.58
N LYS A 106 -6.08 5.22 -6.51
CA LYS A 106 -5.22 4.71 -5.43
C LYS A 106 -3.77 5.15 -5.62
N SER A 107 -3.03 5.25 -4.52
CA SER A 107 -1.63 5.68 -4.59
C SER A 107 -0.75 4.52 -5.07
N PRO A 108 0.15 4.76 -6.04
CA PRO A 108 1.05 3.73 -6.52
C PRO A 108 2.07 3.36 -5.45
N GLY A 109 2.65 2.16 -5.56
CA GLY A 109 3.80 1.77 -4.77
C GLY A 109 5.11 2.29 -5.39
N PRO A 110 6.25 1.67 -5.03
CA PRO A 110 7.55 1.99 -5.62
C PRO A 110 7.65 1.76 -7.12
N ASP A 111 6.79 0.90 -7.66
CA ASP A 111 6.66 0.59 -9.08
C ASP A 111 6.00 1.72 -9.89
N GLY A 112 5.30 2.64 -9.25
CA GLY A 112 4.66 3.78 -9.92
C GLY A 112 3.37 3.45 -10.66
N PHE A 113 2.92 2.20 -10.67
CA PHE A 113 1.75 1.75 -11.42
C PHE A 113 0.47 1.78 -10.56
N THR A 114 -0.67 2.04 -11.22
CA THR A 114 -2.01 2.03 -10.61
C THR A 114 -2.90 0.97 -11.25
N TYR A 115 -4.06 0.69 -10.65
CA TYR A 115 -5.03 -0.22 -11.24
C TYR A 115 -5.52 0.28 -12.61
N GLU A 116 -5.71 1.59 -12.79
CA GLU A 116 -6.13 2.15 -14.08
C GLU A 116 -5.10 1.96 -15.18
N PHE A 117 -3.80 1.98 -14.82
CA PHE A 117 -2.75 1.66 -15.77
C PHE A 117 -2.90 0.22 -16.26
N LEU A 118 -3.09 -0.74 -15.34
CA LEU A 118 -3.30 -2.14 -15.71
C LEU A 118 -4.60 -2.37 -16.48
N GLN A 119 -5.69 -1.71 -16.10
CA GLN A 119 -6.97 -1.79 -16.82
C GLN A 119 -6.83 -1.25 -18.25
N LYS A 120 -6.10 -0.15 -18.44
CA LYS A 120 -5.88 0.48 -19.75
C LYS A 120 -4.98 -0.36 -20.66
N PHE A 121 -3.96 -1.00 -20.11
CA PHE A 121 -2.97 -1.77 -20.85
C PHE A 121 -3.10 -3.28 -20.61
N TRP A 122 -4.30 -3.75 -20.25
CA TRP A 122 -4.56 -5.14 -19.87
C TRP A 122 -4.09 -6.11 -20.94
N ASP A 123 -4.50 -5.90 -22.19
CA ASP A 123 -4.19 -6.84 -23.28
C ASP A 123 -2.69 -6.93 -23.58
N THR A 124 -1.91 -5.91 -23.18
CA THR A 124 -0.45 -5.90 -23.32
C THR A 124 0.25 -6.58 -22.14
N LEU A 125 -0.27 -6.44 -20.92
CA LEU A 125 0.44 -6.84 -19.68
C LEU A 125 -0.12 -8.11 -19.02
N LYS A 126 -1.26 -8.62 -19.49
CA LYS A 126 -1.96 -9.74 -18.84
C LYS A 126 -1.11 -11.01 -18.78
N VAL A 127 -0.29 -11.26 -19.80
CA VAL A 127 0.51 -12.49 -19.86
C VAL A 127 1.52 -12.52 -18.71
N GLU A 128 2.25 -11.43 -18.51
CA GLU A 128 3.24 -11.29 -17.45
C GLU A 128 2.58 -11.21 -16.07
N LEU A 129 1.44 -10.53 -15.96
CA LEU A 129 0.72 -10.41 -14.69
C LEU A 129 0.15 -11.75 -14.22
N VAL A 130 -0.49 -12.52 -15.12
CA VAL A 130 -0.99 -13.87 -14.81
C VAL A 130 0.17 -14.80 -14.49
N ALA A 131 1.28 -14.72 -15.23
CA ALA A 131 2.48 -15.50 -14.93
C ALA A 131 3.05 -15.19 -13.53
N ALA A 132 3.04 -13.92 -13.11
CA ALA A 132 3.46 -13.51 -11.77
C ALA A 132 2.58 -14.10 -10.66
N VAL A 133 1.25 -14.11 -10.86
CA VAL A 133 0.30 -14.70 -9.90
C VAL A 133 0.48 -16.22 -9.83
N LYS A 134 0.59 -16.90 -10.98
CA LYS A 134 0.83 -18.35 -11.02
C LYS A 134 2.17 -18.76 -10.44
N PHE A 135 3.20 -17.92 -10.61
CA PHE A 135 4.48 -18.13 -9.95
C PHE A 135 4.33 -18.10 -8.43
N PHE A 136 3.58 -17.13 -7.90
CA PHE A 136 3.31 -17.05 -6.46
C PHE A 136 2.48 -18.24 -5.97
N GLU A 137 1.43 -18.62 -6.68
CA GLU A 137 0.61 -19.80 -6.37
C GLU A 137 1.46 -21.08 -6.27
N ALA A 138 2.35 -21.32 -7.23
CA ALA A 138 3.17 -22.52 -7.27
C ALA A 138 4.31 -22.54 -6.25
N THR A 139 4.85 -21.38 -5.88
CA THR A 139 6.08 -21.29 -5.08
C THR A 139 5.89 -20.74 -3.67
N GLY A 140 4.79 -20.04 -3.41
CA GLY A 140 4.59 -19.21 -2.22
C GLY A 140 5.50 -17.98 -2.15
N HIS A 141 6.25 -17.67 -3.22
CA HIS A 141 7.20 -16.56 -3.25
C HIS A 141 6.74 -15.46 -4.19
N LEU A 142 6.89 -14.21 -3.75
CA LEU A 142 6.62 -13.06 -4.59
C LEU A 142 7.71 -12.92 -5.67
N PRO A 143 7.33 -12.52 -6.91
CA PRO A 143 8.31 -12.22 -7.94
C PRO A 143 9.31 -11.15 -7.47
N ARG A 144 10.55 -11.29 -7.91
CA ARG A 144 11.64 -10.39 -7.51
C ARG A 144 11.29 -8.94 -7.85
N GLY A 145 11.45 -8.05 -6.88
CA GLY A 145 11.14 -6.63 -7.04
C GLY A 145 9.69 -6.24 -6.76
N CYS A 146 8.80 -7.19 -6.42
CA CYS A 146 7.40 -6.90 -6.09
C CYS A 146 7.15 -6.66 -4.58
N ASN A 147 8.08 -7.02 -3.71
CA ASN A 147 7.98 -6.83 -2.25
C ASN A 147 8.36 -5.43 -1.71
N PRO A 148 9.19 -4.59 -2.37
CA PRO A 148 9.47 -3.25 -1.88
C PRO A 148 8.19 -2.41 -1.69
N CYS A 149 8.15 -1.63 -0.61
CA CYS A 149 7.07 -0.69 -0.34
C CYS A 149 7.62 0.66 0.14
N PHE A 150 6.84 1.73 -0.02
CA PHE A 150 7.14 3.00 0.65
C PHE A 150 6.34 3.11 1.93
N ILE A 151 6.97 3.57 3.01
CA ILE A 151 6.26 3.87 4.26
C ILE A 151 6.05 5.37 4.32
N THR A 152 4.78 5.78 4.45
CA THR A 152 4.40 7.18 4.67
C THR A 152 3.74 7.32 6.05
N LEU A 153 4.00 8.44 6.72
CA LEU A 153 3.37 8.75 8.01
C LEU A 153 2.17 9.69 7.78
N ILE A 154 1.01 9.30 8.30
CA ILE A 154 -0.20 10.14 8.31
C ILE A 154 -0.50 10.58 9.73
N LYS A 155 -0.74 11.88 9.95
CA LYS A 155 -1.09 12.42 11.27
C LYS A 155 -2.40 11.81 11.77
N LYS A 156 -2.42 11.29 12.99
CA LYS A 156 -3.66 10.87 13.69
C LYS A 156 -4.33 12.02 14.42
N VAL A 157 -3.53 13.00 14.85
CA VAL A 157 -3.96 14.18 15.62
C VAL A 157 -3.51 15.47 14.93
N ARG A 158 -4.12 16.61 15.29
CA ARG A 158 -3.85 17.91 14.67
C ARG A 158 -2.40 18.36 14.86
N ASN A 159 -1.87 18.20 16.06
CA ASN A 159 -0.53 18.65 16.46
C ASN A 159 0.26 17.43 16.99
N PRO A 160 0.81 16.59 16.11
CA PRO A 160 1.56 15.41 16.52
C PRO A 160 2.89 15.83 17.15
N SER A 161 3.21 15.19 18.27
CA SER A 161 4.43 15.43 19.04
C SER A 161 5.47 14.33 18.85
N GLY A 162 5.03 13.07 18.77
CA GLY A 162 5.91 11.90 18.58
C GLY A 162 5.40 10.96 17.49
N PHE A 163 6.17 9.91 17.18
CA PHE A 163 5.81 8.94 16.13
C PHE A 163 4.53 8.16 16.44
N GLN A 164 4.20 7.99 17.72
CA GLN A 164 2.93 7.42 18.18
C GLN A 164 1.71 8.25 17.77
N ASP A 165 1.88 9.52 17.40
CA ASP A 165 0.80 10.39 16.90
C ASP A 165 0.61 10.26 15.38
N TYR A 166 1.43 9.44 14.73
CA TYR A 166 1.32 9.11 13.31
C TYR A 166 0.83 7.68 13.11
N ARG A 167 0.18 7.46 11.97
CA ARG A 167 -0.14 6.14 11.43
C ARG A 167 0.80 5.87 10.26
N PRO A 168 1.70 4.88 10.36
CA PRO A 168 2.45 4.44 9.19
C PRO A 168 1.52 3.70 8.23
N ILE A 169 1.67 4.01 6.94
CA ILE A 169 0.96 3.34 5.85
C ILE A 169 2.00 2.86 4.84
N SER A 170 1.94 1.57 4.52
CA SER A 170 2.76 0.95 3.48
C SER A 170 2.07 1.09 2.12
N LEU A 171 2.71 1.79 1.20
CA LEU A 171 2.32 1.90 -0.20
C LEU A 171 2.97 0.74 -0.95
N LEU A 172 2.21 -0.34 -1.11
CA LEU A 172 2.63 -1.56 -1.78
C LEU A 172 2.59 -1.41 -3.31
N GLY A 173 3.46 -2.13 -4.01
CA GLY A 173 3.41 -2.27 -5.47
C GLY A 173 2.11 -2.91 -5.94
N ILE A 174 1.73 -2.69 -7.19
CA ILE A 174 0.46 -3.15 -7.74
C ILE A 174 0.39 -4.67 -7.84
N ILE A 175 1.50 -5.32 -8.21
CA ILE A 175 1.58 -6.79 -8.30
C ILE A 175 1.37 -7.41 -6.92
N TYR A 176 2.00 -6.84 -5.88
CA TYR A 176 1.79 -7.27 -4.48
C TYR A 176 0.32 -7.15 -4.07
N LYS A 177 -0.40 -6.12 -4.51
CA LYS A 177 -1.80 -5.90 -4.14
C LYS A 177 -2.78 -6.80 -4.90
N ILE A 178 -2.35 -7.41 -6.00
CA ILE A 178 -3.16 -8.30 -6.83
C ILE A 178 -3.06 -9.74 -6.32
N ILE A 179 -1.84 -10.13 -5.92
CA ILE A 179 -1.55 -11.36 -5.17
C ILE A 179 -2.16 -11.25 -3.76
#